data_AF-A0A4Q3UM35-F1
#
_entry.id   AF-A0A4Q3UM35-F1
#
_cell.length_a   1.000
_cell.length_b   1.000
_cell.length_c   1.000
_cell.angle_alpha   90.00
_cell.angle_beta   90.00
_cell.angle_gamma   90.00
#
_symmetry.space_group_name_H-M   'P 1'
#
loop_
_entity.id
_entity.type
_entity.pdbx_description
1 polymer ?
#
loop_
_entity_poly.entity_id
_entity_poly.type
_entity_poly.pdbx_seq_one_letter_code
_entity_poly.pdbx_strand_id
1 'polypeptide(L)'
;MWTIFWQWSVFSGYSRIKHSKNNRRPSGIHPYLCNMTLTTNVAFTRLIKVTGRLREFNFRLRPDGFYDVDVPDERSNRYFFRMVQEDGAWKMKGDNLPVWVGESEPFIADMLKNKEYYLALNNFFVDKRNFFVGLLQKTRKSFPTW
;
A
#
# COMPACT_ATOMS: atom_id res chain seq x y z
N MET A 1 11.29 -35.36 27.46
CA MET A 1 10.57 -34.18 27.96
C MET A 1 10.86 -33.05 26.97
N TRP A 2 9.84 -32.61 26.24
CA TRP A 2 9.97 -31.93 24.94
C TRP A 2 10.27 -30.42 25.08
N THR A 3 11.24 -29.92 24.32
CA THR A 3 11.48 -28.49 24.08
C THR A 3 11.04 -28.17 22.64
N ILE A 4 10.01 -27.34 22.48
CA ILE A 4 9.51 -26.91 21.18
C ILE A 4 10.29 -25.66 20.76
N PHE A 5 11.14 -25.80 19.75
CA PHE A 5 11.76 -24.69 19.03
C PHE A 5 10.74 -24.11 18.05
N TRP A 6 10.42 -22.82 18.19
CA TRP A 6 9.70 -22.06 17.17
C TRP A 6 10.70 -21.50 16.17
N GLN A 7 10.77 -22.11 14.98
CA GLN A 7 11.55 -21.59 13.86
C GLN A 7 10.64 -20.75 12.96
N TRP A 8 10.80 -19.43 13.00
CA TRP A 8 10.19 -18.52 12.03
C TRP A 8 10.94 -18.64 10.70
N SER A 9 10.27 -19.16 9.68
CA SER A 9 10.73 -19.06 8.28
C SER A 9 10.18 -17.78 7.68
N VAL A 10 11.00 -16.74 7.57
CA VAL A 10 10.71 -15.57 6.75
C VAL A 10 11.14 -15.88 5.31
N PHE A 11 10.17 -16.20 4.45
CA PHE A 11 10.40 -16.22 3.01
C PHE A 11 10.45 -14.76 2.51
N SER A 12 11.65 -14.19 2.39
CA SER A 12 11.87 -13.01 1.56
C SER A 12 12.28 -13.46 0.16
N GLY A 13 11.31 -13.50 -0.75
CA GLY A 13 11.55 -13.72 -2.18
C GLY A 13 12.16 -12.48 -2.82
N TYR A 14 13.47 -12.27 -2.66
CA TYR A 14 14.20 -11.30 -3.47
C TYR A 14 14.33 -11.83 -4.90
N SER A 15 13.57 -11.23 -5.84
CA SER A 15 13.74 -11.52 -7.27
C SER A 15 15.10 -11.03 -7.75
N ARG A 16 15.95 -11.97 -8.14
CA ARG A 16 17.29 -11.75 -8.71
C ARG A 16 17.15 -11.18 -10.13
N ILE A 17 17.34 -9.86 -10.26
CA ILE A 17 17.42 -9.19 -11.57
C ILE A 17 18.67 -9.70 -12.30
N LYS A 18 18.48 -10.41 -13.43
CA LYS A 18 19.57 -10.77 -14.34
C LYS A 18 19.94 -9.54 -15.17
N HIS A 19 21.15 -9.02 -14.99
CA HIS A 19 21.71 -7.99 -15.87
C HIS A 19 21.93 -8.56 -17.29
N SER A 20 21.09 -8.17 -18.24
CA SER A 20 21.37 -8.29 -19.67
C SER A 20 22.31 -7.15 -20.06
N LYS A 21 23.54 -7.49 -20.50
CA LYS A 21 24.51 -6.54 -21.03
C LYS A 21 24.14 -6.23 -22.48
N ASN A 22 23.40 -5.15 -22.72
CA ASN A 22 23.35 -4.51 -24.03
C ASN A 22 23.88 -3.08 -23.93
N ASN A 23 25.12 -2.92 -24.36
CA ASN A 23 25.83 -1.66 -24.54
C ASN A 23 25.24 -0.89 -25.73
N ARG A 24 24.38 0.10 -25.47
CA ARG A 24 24.25 1.30 -26.31
C ARG A 24 23.96 2.49 -25.40
N ARG A 25 24.89 3.45 -25.35
CA ARG A 25 24.75 4.70 -24.60
C ARG A 25 23.81 5.65 -25.37
N PRO A 26 22.83 6.29 -24.72
CA PRO A 26 22.39 7.62 -25.12
C PRO A 26 23.06 8.66 -24.21
N SER A 27 23.68 9.64 -24.85
CA SER A 27 24.21 10.86 -24.28
C SER A 27 23.11 11.72 -23.65
N GLY A 28 23.34 12.18 -22.41
CA GLY A 28 22.76 13.40 -21.85
C GLY A 28 21.33 13.33 -21.34
N ILE A 29 21.12 12.82 -20.13
CA ILE A 29 19.91 13.09 -19.33
C ILE A 29 20.34 13.40 -17.88
N HIS A 30 19.88 14.55 -17.37
CA HIS A 30 20.17 15.13 -16.05
C HIS A 30 19.99 14.15 -14.86
N PRO A 31 20.89 14.15 -13.86
CA PRO A 31 20.83 13.21 -12.75
C PRO A 31 20.06 13.75 -11.53
N TYR A 32 18.85 14.33 -11.69
CA TYR A 32 18.08 14.78 -10.50
C TYR A 32 16.56 14.70 -10.64
N LEU A 33 15.98 13.69 -11.27
CA LEU A 33 14.52 13.45 -11.19
C LEU A 33 14.19 11.96 -11.23
N CYS A 34 14.82 11.15 -10.39
CA CYS A 34 14.21 9.87 -10.02
C CYS A 34 13.35 10.15 -8.78
N ASN A 35 12.14 10.67 -9.00
CA ASN A 35 11.07 10.43 -8.04
C ASN A 35 10.85 8.92 -8.06
N MET A 36 11.59 8.20 -7.22
CA MET A 36 11.35 6.81 -6.89
C MET A 36 9.99 6.76 -6.20
N THR A 37 8.91 6.81 -6.98
CA THR A 37 7.60 6.34 -6.51
C THR A 37 7.80 4.85 -6.30
N LEU A 38 8.27 4.49 -5.10
CA LEU A 38 8.38 3.12 -4.64
C LEU A 38 6.96 2.57 -4.77
N THR A 39 6.69 1.86 -5.88
CA THR A 39 5.35 1.37 -6.19
C THR A 39 5.17 0.14 -5.32
N THR A 40 4.88 0.39 -4.04
CA THR A 40 4.59 -0.67 -3.09
C THR A 40 3.28 -1.30 -3.54
N ASN A 41 3.32 -2.60 -3.80
CA ASN A 41 2.11 -3.36 -4.06
C ASN A 41 1.34 -3.44 -2.72
N VAL A 42 0.47 -2.46 -2.46
CA VAL A 42 -0.35 -2.42 -1.27
C VAL A 42 -1.64 -3.17 -1.56
N ALA A 43 -1.78 -4.35 -0.96
CA ALA A 43 -3.00 -5.13 -0.96
C ALA A 43 -3.43 -5.41 0.47
N PHE A 44 -4.73 -5.37 0.74
CA PHE A 44 -5.28 -5.71 2.05
C PHE A 44 -6.71 -6.18 1.94
N THR A 45 -7.15 -6.89 2.96
CA THR A 45 -8.49 -7.45 3.05
C THR A 45 -9.23 -6.82 4.23
N ARG A 46 -10.52 -6.54 4.07
CA ARG A 46 -11.39 -6.08 5.16
C ARG A 46 -12.68 -6.86 5.19
N LEU A 47 -13.10 -7.26 6.39
CA LEU A 47 -14.41 -7.82 6.64
C LEU A 47 -15.41 -6.68 6.90
N ILE A 48 -16.48 -6.62 6.10
CA ILE A 48 -17.52 -5.59 6.20
C ILE A 48 -18.86 -6.30 6.36
N LYS A 49 -19.64 -5.88 7.36
CA LYS A 49 -20.98 -6.42 7.60
C LYS A 49 -21.98 -5.63 6.75
N VAL A 50 -22.61 -6.31 5.80
CA VAL A 50 -23.60 -5.71 4.89
C VAL A 50 -24.81 -6.62 4.81
N THR A 51 -26.00 -6.04 4.91
CA THR A 51 -27.29 -6.77 4.88
C THR A 51 -27.30 -7.97 5.87
N GLY A 52 -26.74 -7.77 7.07
CA GLY A 52 -26.68 -8.78 8.13
C GLY A 52 -25.60 -9.85 7.99
N ARG A 53 -24.84 -9.87 6.88
CA ARG A 53 -23.78 -10.86 6.63
C ARG A 53 -22.40 -10.23 6.62
N LEU A 54 -21.40 -10.95 7.12
CA LEU A 54 -20.01 -10.52 7.09
C LEU A 54 -19.36 -10.99 5.79
N ARG A 55 -18.81 -10.06 5.01
CA ARG A 55 -18.24 -10.34 3.70
C ARG A 55 -16.81 -9.82 3.60
N GLU A 56 -16.01 -10.51 2.81
CA GLU A 56 -14.62 -10.17 2.56
C GLU A 56 -14.49 -9.21 1.38
N PHE A 57 -13.85 -8.07 1.60
CA PHE A 57 -13.53 -7.11 0.55
C PHE A 57 -12.02 -7.06 0.39
N ASN A 58 -11.55 -7.40 -0.82
CA ASN A 58 -10.13 -7.43 -1.15
C ASN A 58 -9.74 -6.19 -1.93
N PHE A 59 -8.87 -5.37 -1.35
CA PHE A 59 -8.43 -4.08 -1.90
C PHE A 59 -7.02 -4.20 -2.44
N ARG A 60 -6.78 -3.59 -3.60
CA ARG A 60 -5.44 -3.45 -4.20
C ARG A 60 -5.24 -2.00 -4.65
N LEU A 61 -4.21 -1.35 -4.09
CA LEU A 61 -3.82 -0.01 -4.48
C LEU A 61 -3.16 -0.06 -5.86
N ARG A 62 -3.64 0.79 -6.75
CA ARG A 62 -3.06 0.99 -8.07
C ARG A 62 -2.09 2.17 -8.05
N PRO A 63 -1.17 2.26 -9.04
CA PRO A 63 -0.26 3.40 -9.17
C PRO A 63 -0.95 4.76 -9.38
N ASP A 64 -2.21 4.76 -9.85
CA ASP A 64 -3.03 5.95 -10.01
C ASP A 64 -3.63 6.48 -8.68
N GLY A 65 -3.36 5.78 -7.57
CA GLY A 65 -3.88 6.14 -6.24
C GLY A 65 -5.26 5.56 -5.94
N PHE A 66 -5.89 4.85 -6.87
CA PHE A 66 -7.21 4.25 -6.66
C PHE A 66 -7.12 2.80 -6.17
N TYR A 67 -8.23 2.30 -5.60
CA TYR A 67 -8.31 0.92 -5.14
C TYR A 67 -9.18 0.08 -6.08
N ASP A 68 -8.61 -0.98 -6.65
CA ASP A 68 -9.41 -2.06 -7.22
C ASP A 68 -9.91 -2.94 -6.07
N VAL A 69 -11.20 -3.31 -6.11
CA VAL A 69 -11.88 -4.08 -5.08
C VAL A 69 -12.48 -5.34 -5.68
N ASP A 70 -12.28 -6.46 -4.99
CA ASP A 70 -12.73 -7.80 -5.37
C ASP A 70 -13.49 -8.41 -4.19
N VAL A 71 -14.74 -8.80 -4.44
CA VAL A 71 -15.67 -9.27 -3.41
C VAL A 71 -16.34 -10.57 -3.86
N PRO A 72 -16.12 -11.70 -3.17
CA PRO A 72 -16.86 -12.92 -3.41
C PRO A 72 -18.26 -12.86 -2.78
N ASP A 73 -19.23 -13.48 -3.46
CA ASP A 73 -20.55 -13.80 -2.94
C ASP A 73 -20.62 -15.26 -2.46
N GLU A 74 -21.70 -15.61 -1.76
CA GLU A 74 -21.98 -16.96 -1.27
C GLU A 74 -22.15 -17.98 -2.39
N ARG A 75 -22.56 -17.51 -3.57
CA ARG A 75 -22.69 -18.34 -4.78
C ARG A 75 -21.38 -18.47 -5.56
N SER A 76 -20.25 -18.06 -4.98
CA SER A 76 -18.93 -18.05 -5.62
C SER A 76 -18.79 -17.05 -6.79
N ASN A 77 -19.81 -16.23 -7.06
CA ASN A 77 -19.69 -15.10 -7.98
C ASN A 77 -18.73 -14.05 -7.39
N ARG A 78 -17.94 -13.40 -8.23
CA ARG A 78 -17.00 -12.35 -7.80
C ARG A 78 -17.39 -11.03 -8.44
N TYR A 79 -17.55 -10.01 -7.62
CA TYR A 79 -17.84 -8.65 -8.06
C TYR A 79 -16.56 -7.83 -8.01
N PHE A 80 -16.29 -7.12 -9.11
CA PHE A 80 -15.13 -6.25 -9.24
C PHE A 80 -15.60 -4.82 -9.43
N PHE A 81 -15.04 -3.90 -8.67
CA PHE A 81 -15.29 -2.47 -8.80
C PHE A 81 -14.08 -1.68 -8.35
N ARG A 82 -14.11 -0.37 -8.59
CA ARG A 82 -13.06 0.55 -8.19
C ARG A 82 -13.57 1.55 -7.18
N MET A 83 -12.75 1.89 -6.19
CA MET A 83 -12.93 3.08 -5.38
C MET A 83 -12.08 4.21 -5.96
N VAL A 84 -12.73 5.30 -6.33
CA VAL A 84 -12.10 6.51 -6.92
C VAL A 84 -12.31 7.67 -5.95
N GLN A 85 -11.34 8.56 -5.83
CA GLN A 85 -11.49 9.77 -5.04
C GLN A 85 -12.11 10.88 -5.92
N GLU A 86 -13.32 11.32 -5.56
CA GLU A 86 -14.04 12.42 -6.22
C GLU A 86 -14.42 13.45 -5.15
N ASP A 87 -14.07 14.72 -5.36
CA ASP A 87 -14.35 15.84 -4.42
C ASP A 87 -13.89 15.59 -2.97
N GLY A 88 -12.77 14.86 -2.80
CA GLY A 88 -12.22 14.52 -1.49
C GLY A 88 -12.96 13.39 -0.76
N ALA A 89 -13.90 12.72 -1.42
CA ALA A 89 -14.61 11.55 -0.91
C ALA A 89 -14.30 10.31 -1.77
N TRP A 90 -14.23 9.15 -1.12
CA TRP A 90 -14.12 7.87 -1.82
C TRP A 90 -15.49 7.46 -2.38
N LYS A 91 -15.55 7.22 -3.68
CA LYS A 91 -16.74 6.84 -4.44
C LYS A 91 -16.57 5.52 -5.16
N MET A 92 -17.63 4.72 -5.18
CA MET A 92 -17.64 3.44 -5.88
C MET A 92 -17.93 3.64 -7.38
N LYS A 93 -17.12 3.01 -8.24
CA LYS A 93 -17.32 2.94 -9.68
C LYS A 93 -17.28 1.49 -10.13
N GLY A 94 -18.38 1.00 -10.67
CA GLY A 94 -18.48 -0.32 -11.26
C GLY A 94 -19.87 -0.52 -11.86
N ASP A 95 -19.93 -1.32 -12.93
CA ASP A 95 -21.17 -1.61 -13.62
C ASP A 95 -21.81 -2.89 -13.06
N ASN A 96 -23.15 -2.95 -13.07
CA ASN A 96 -23.93 -4.14 -12.69
C ASN A 96 -23.61 -4.71 -11.30
N LEU A 97 -23.37 -3.83 -10.32
CA LEU A 97 -23.17 -4.24 -8.93
C LEU A 97 -24.50 -4.56 -8.26
N PRO A 98 -24.59 -5.64 -7.47
CA PRO A 98 -25.80 -5.95 -6.71
C PRO A 98 -26.02 -4.88 -5.63
N VAL A 99 -27.28 -4.68 -5.24
CA VAL A 99 -27.70 -3.62 -4.29
C VAL A 99 -26.89 -3.65 -3.00
N TRP A 100 -26.64 -4.85 -2.45
CA TRP A 100 -25.87 -5.02 -1.22
C TRP A 100 -24.40 -4.56 -1.36
N VAL A 101 -23.80 -4.59 -2.55
CA VAL A 101 -22.46 -4.02 -2.75
C VAL A 101 -22.55 -2.50 -2.71
N GLY A 102 -23.56 -1.89 -3.33
CA GLY A 102 -23.79 -0.44 -3.26
C GLY A 102 -24.01 0.05 -1.82
N GLU A 103 -24.77 -0.70 -1.01
CA GLU A 103 -24.97 -0.40 0.42
C GLU A 103 -23.67 -0.38 1.24
N SER A 104 -22.62 -1.05 0.74
CA SER A 104 -21.32 -1.10 1.41
C SER A 104 -20.47 0.16 1.20
N GLU A 105 -20.79 0.99 0.20
CA GLU A 105 -20.02 2.18 -0.19
C GLU A 105 -19.67 3.12 0.99
N PRO A 106 -20.62 3.58 1.83
CA PRO A 106 -20.29 4.52 2.91
C PRO A 106 -19.31 3.93 3.93
N PHE A 107 -19.41 2.62 4.20
CA PHE A 107 -18.50 1.93 5.12
C PHE A 107 -17.10 1.79 4.54
N ILE A 108 -17.00 1.50 3.24
CA ILE A 108 -15.71 1.45 2.54
C ILE A 108 -15.08 2.85 2.51
N ALA A 109 -15.87 3.88 2.19
CA ALA A 109 -15.39 5.25 2.10
C ALA A 109 -14.80 5.78 3.42
N ASP A 110 -15.51 5.55 4.53
CA ASP A 110 -15.02 5.93 5.86
C ASP A 110 -13.76 5.14 6.25
N MET A 111 -13.73 3.83 5.97
CA MET A 111 -12.58 2.98 6.24
C MET A 111 -11.33 3.41 5.46
N LEU A 112 -11.48 3.73 4.17
CA LEU A 112 -10.36 4.20 3.34
C LEU A 112 -9.86 5.55 3.82
N LYS A 113 -10.76 6.50 4.12
CA LYS A 113 -10.39 7.81 4.68
C LYS A 113 -9.57 7.67 5.97
N ASN A 114 -10.01 6.82 6.89
CA ASN A 114 -9.29 6.56 8.13
C ASN A 114 -7.92 5.91 7.88
N LYS A 115 -7.85 4.93 6.97
CA LYS A 115 -6.59 4.28 6.59
C LYS A 115 -5.58 5.29 6.05
N GLU A 116 -6.00 6.18 5.15
CA GLU A 116 -5.14 7.22 4.59
C GLU A 116 -4.63 8.19 5.66
N TYR A 117 -5.51 8.59 6.59
CA TYR A 117 -5.11 9.42 7.72
C TYR A 117 -4.02 8.76 8.58
N TYR A 118 -4.18 7.48 8.92
CA TYR A 118 -3.17 6.75 9.68
C TYR A 118 -1.87 6.54 8.89
N LEU A 119 -1.95 6.30 7.58
CA LEU A 119 -0.76 6.20 6.74
C LEU A 119 -0.01 7.54 6.66
N ALA A 120 -0.73 8.65 6.50
CA ALA A 120 -0.15 9.99 6.49
C ALA A 120 0.53 10.32 7.83
N LEU A 121 -0.12 10.01 8.96
CA LEU A 121 0.48 10.18 10.28
C LEU A 121 1.75 9.33 10.44
N ASN A 122 1.68 8.04 10.11
CA ASN A 122 2.83 7.14 10.24
C ASN A 122 4.02 7.62 9.41
N ASN A 123 3.78 8.03 8.16
CA ASN A 123 4.82 8.58 7.31
C ASN A 123 5.44 9.86 7.90
N PHE A 124 4.60 10.77 8.41
CA PHE A 124 5.07 11.98 9.08
C PHE A 124 5.96 11.70 10.30
N PHE A 125 5.57 10.72 11.14
CA PHE A 125 6.38 10.33 12.30
C PHE A 125 7.69 9.66 11.90
N VAL A 126 7.68 8.83 10.85
CA VAL A 126 8.89 8.21 10.30
C VAL A 126 9.84 9.27 9.75
N ASP A 127 9.32 10.25 9.00
CA ASP A 127 10.11 11.33 8.45
C ASP A 127 10.75 12.20 9.54
N LYS A 128 9.99 12.55 10.59
CA LYS A 128 10.56 13.25 11.75
C LYS A 128 11.66 12.44 12.41
N ARG A 129 11.45 11.13 12.62
CA ARG A 129 12.47 10.26 13.21
C ARG A 129 13.74 10.24 12.36
N ASN A 130 13.60 10.09 11.04
CA ASN A 130 14.73 10.08 10.10
C ASN A 130 15.48 11.42 10.11
N PHE A 131 14.75 12.54 10.18
CA PHE A 131 15.34 13.87 10.31
C PHE A 131 16.21 14.00 11.58
N PHE A 132 15.69 13.60 12.75
CA PHE A 132 16.44 13.65 14.00
C PHE A 132 17.67 12.73 13.99
N VAL A 133 17.54 11.51 13.44
CA VAL A 133 18.68 10.59 13.28
C VAL A 133 19.75 11.20 12.36
N GLY A 134 19.34 11.82 11.26
CA GLY A 134 20.26 12.52 10.35
C GLY A 134 20.99 13.69 11.02
N LEU A 135 20.28 14.45 11.87
CA LEU A 135 20.87 15.55 12.63
C LEU A 135 21.93 15.05 13.63
N LEU A 136 21.65 13.96 14.35
CA LEU A 136 22.57 13.35 15.32
C LEU A 136 23.82 12.74 14.67
N GLN A 137 23.71 12.20 13.45
CA GLN A 137 24.86 11.69 12.71
C GLN A 137 25.76 12.82 12.19
N LYS A 138 25.19 13.99 11.90
CA LYS A 138 25.93 15.16 11.40
C LYS A 138 26.77 15.82 12.48
N THR A 139 26.31 15.84 13.74
CA THR A 139 27.04 16.42 14.88
C THR A 139 28.19 15.55 15.40
N ARG A 140 28.20 14.24 15.10
CA ARG A 140 29.31 13.33 15.47
C ARG A 140 30.53 13.40 14.54
N LYS A 141 30.40 13.92 13.32
CA LYS A 141 31.49 13.96 12.33
C LYS A 141 32.35 15.22 12.39
N SER A 142 32.12 16.13 13.35
CA SER A 142 32.76 17.45 13.42
C SER A 142 33.66 17.66 14.66
N PHE A 143 34.08 16.60 15.37
CA PHE A 143 35.09 16.75 16.42
C PHE A 143 36.49 16.66 15.81
N PRO A 144 37.32 17.73 15.87
CA PRO A 144 38.70 17.64 15.46
C PRO A 144 39.44 16.73 16.44
N THR A 145 40.09 15.69 15.92
CA THR A 145 41.10 14.93 16.65
C THR A 145 42.32 15.84 16.81
N TRP A 146 42.58 16.26 18.05
CA TRP A 146 43.82 16.93 18.44
C TRP A 146 44.96 15.93 18.51
#